data_AF-T0YVS7-F1
#
_entry.id   AF-T0YVS7-F1
#
_cell.length_a   1.000
_cell.length_b   1.000
_cell.length_c   1.000
_cell.angle_alpha   90.00
_cell.angle_beta   90.00
_cell.angle_gamma   90.00
#
_symmetry.space_group_name_H-M   'P 1'
#
loop_
_entity.id
_entity.type
_entity.pdbx_description
1 polymer ?
#
loop_
_entity_poly.entity_id
_entity_poly.type
_entity_poly.pdbx_seq_one_letter_code
_entity_poly.pdbx_strand_id
1 'polypeptide(L)'
;TDGYLKMSLKERNLDDLIFGTVDTWLIWNMSKGHRHITDVSNASRTMMYDINRLEWSNDLTEFFHIPESILPEVVDSAAPELAIIDISGSQIPLNSIAGDQQASLFGHQAFRPGDSKCTYGTGSFVLTNTGNHVSMKTNLLTSIGWKLHGNPAIYCNEGSAFNTGSIIKWIRDNLQLIGSSEASEDAAMKSSPDHGLIFVPALSGLGAPFWLPSARGTIFGITGKTSTYDLVRSALESIAFRIKDIID
;
A
#
# COMPACT_ATOMS: atom_id res chain seq x y z
N THR A 1 4.61 18.79 -14.94
CA THR A 1 4.77 18.33 -13.54
C THR A 1 5.30 19.41 -12.62
N ASP A 2 5.99 20.43 -13.13
CA ASP A 2 6.44 21.65 -12.40
C ASP A 2 5.37 22.52 -11.68
N GLY A 3 4.08 22.29 -11.92
CA GLY A 3 3.03 23.25 -11.54
C GLY A 3 2.47 23.11 -10.12
N TYR A 4 2.40 21.89 -9.58
CA TYR A 4 1.60 21.64 -8.37
C TYR A 4 2.36 21.95 -7.07
N LEU A 5 3.66 21.67 -6.97
CA LEU A 5 4.47 22.04 -5.80
C LEU A 5 4.73 23.55 -5.73
N LYS A 6 4.79 24.25 -6.89
CA LYS A 6 5.05 25.69 -6.95
C LYS A 6 3.90 26.56 -6.44
N MET A 7 2.68 26.05 -6.26
CA MET A 7 1.52 26.88 -5.87
C MET A 7 1.25 26.92 -4.36
N SER A 8 1.59 25.90 -3.57
CA SER A 8 1.30 25.91 -2.11
C SER A 8 2.48 26.32 -1.22
N LEU A 9 3.72 26.18 -1.69
CA LEU A 9 4.93 26.45 -0.90
C LEU A 9 5.59 27.80 -1.19
N LYS A 10 5.14 28.53 -2.23
CA LYS A 10 5.81 29.77 -2.70
C LYS A 10 5.90 30.91 -1.68
N GLU A 11 5.09 30.87 -0.62
CA GLU A 11 5.00 31.93 0.39
C GLU A 11 5.51 31.50 1.77
N ARG A 12 5.99 30.26 1.93
CA ARG A 12 6.50 29.75 3.21
C ARG A 12 7.99 29.48 3.11
N ASN A 13 8.73 29.86 4.14
CA ASN A 13 10.10 29.40 4.27
C ASN A 13 10.07 27.89 4.52
N LEU A 14 10.82 27.11 3.73
CA LEU A 14 10.92 25.67 3.93
C LEU A 14 11.50 25.33 5.31
N ASP A 15 12.28 26.25 5.89
CA ASP A 15 12.80 26.13 7.26
C ASP A 15 11.70 26.15 8.34
N ASP A 16 10.48 26.62 8.01
CA ASP A 16 9.32 26.62 8.91
C ASP A 16 8.45 25.36 8.77
N LEU A 17 8.89 24.37 7.99
CA LEU A 17 8.14 23.16 7.67
C LEU A 17 8.90 21.90 8.12
N ILE A 18 8.12 20.87 8.44
CA ILE A 18 8.62 19.51 8.61
C ILE A 18 7.83 18.58 7.70
N PHE A 19 8.51 17.60 7.12
CA PHE A 19 7.94 16.54 6.32
C PHE A 19 7.64 15.31 7.20
N GLY A 20 6.62 14.55 6.86
CA GLY A 20 6.34 13.29 7.52
C GLY A 20 5.24 12.51 6.82
N THR A 21 5.36 11.18 6.84
CA THR A 21 4.25 10.26 6.59
C THR A 21 3.28 10.30 7.78
N VAL A 22 2.17 9.55 7.70
CA VAL A 22 1.11 9.60 8.71
C VAL A 22 1.61 9.19 10.10
N ASP A 23 2.50 8.21 10.18
CA ASP A 23 3.17 7.80 11.42
C ASP A 23 3.98 8.95 12.04
N THR A 24 4.81 9.64 11.26
CA THR A 24 5.56 10.81 11.73
C THR A 24 4.63 11.90 12.25
N TRP A 25 3.53 12.18 11.53
CA TRP A 25 2.54 13.16 11.95
C TRP A 25 1.90 12.79 13.30
N LEU A 26 1.48 11.53 13.47
CA LEU A 26 0.91 11.05 14.73
C LEU A 26 1.92 11.17 15.87
N ILE A 27 3.16 10.72 15.65
CA ILE A 27 4.21 10.75 16.67
C ILE A 27 4.56 12.20 17.04
N TRP A 28 4.67 13.10 16.07
CA TRP A 28 4.92 14.51 16.30
C TRP A 28 3.84 15.13 17.20
N ASN A 29 2.57 14.90 16.90
CA ASN A 29 1.46 15.45 17.69
C ASN A 29 1.38 14.81 19.08
N MET A 30 1.49 13.49 19.17
CA MET A 30 1.36 12.78 20.44
C MET A 30 2.58 13.00 21.34
N SER A 31 3.76 13.25 20.78
CA SER A 31 4.95 13.67 21.54
C SER A 31 5.00 15.19 21.77
N LYS A 32 3.95 15.95 21.44
CA LYS A 32 3.88 17.42 21.60
C LYS A 32 5.05 18.16 20.91
N GLY A 33 5.48 17.66 19.75
CA GLY A 33 6.57 18.22 18.96
C GLY A 33 7.97 17.82 19.43
N HIS A 34 8.10 16.91 20.40
CA HIS A 34 9.42 16.49 20.89
C HIS A 34 10.11 15.47 19.98
N ARG A 35 9.37 14.69 19.19
CA ARG A 35 9.94 13.63 18.35
C ARG A 35 9.44 13.73 16.91
N HIS A 36 10.39 13.86 15.98
CA HIS A 36 10.19 13.89 14.53
C HIS A 36 10.88 12.68 13.90
N ILE A 37 10.16 11.55 13.89
CA ILE A 37 10.71 10.25 13.50
C ILE A 37 9.77 9.50 12.55
N THR A 38 10.32 8.57 11.78
CA THR A 38 9.59 7.55 11.00
C THR A 38 10.34 6.23 11.07
N ASP A 39 9.72 5.11 10.74
CA ASP A 39 10.44 3.84 10.64
C ASP A 39 10.90 3.53 9.20
N VAL A 40 11.82 2.58 9.08
CA VAL A 40 12.35 2.11 7.78
C VAL A 40 11.25 1.65 6.80
N SER A 41 10.15 1.07 7.29
CA SER A 41 9.08 0.60 6.41
C SER A 41 8.34 1.77 5.77
N ASN A 42 7.93 2.78 6.53
CA ASN A 42 7.32 4.01 6.00
C ASN A 42 8.31 4.83 5.16
N ALA A 43 9.56 5.01 5.62
CA ALA A 43 10.60 5.71 4.88
C ALA A 43 10.80 5.12 3.48
N SER A 44 10.81 3.78 3.35
CA SER A 44 10.96 3.09 2.06
C SER A 44 9.83 3.39 1.05
N ARG A 45 8.70 3.95 1.48
CA ARG A 45 7.54 4.30 0.62
C ARG A 45 7.55 5.74 0.13
N THR A 46 8.52 6.53 0.55
CA THR A 46 8.60 7.97 0.21
C THR A 46 9.20 8.23 -1.17
N MET A 47 9.85 7.22 -1.79
CA MET A 47 10.67 7.39 -2.98
C MET A 47 11.87 8.34 -2.78
N MET A 48 12.23 8.64 -1.52
CA MET A 48 13.38 9.48 -1.15
C MET A 48 14.38 8.74 -0.25
N TYR A 49 14.07 7.53 0.20
CA TYR A 49 14.91 6.74 1.09
C TYR A 49 15.62 5.63 0.30
N ASP A 50 16.95 5.58 0.37
CA ASP A 50 17.74 4.51 -0.25
C ASP A 50 17.64 3.24 0.61
N ILE A 51 16.92 2.26 0.10
CA ILE A 51 16.70 1.00 0.80
C ILE A 51 17.95 0.10 0.87
N ASN A 52 18.99 0.34 0.07
CA ASN A 52 20.25 -0.42 0.15
C ASN A 52 21.16 0.16 1.25
N ARG A 53 21.25 1.49 1.31
CA ARG A 53 22.11 2.22 2.26
C ARG A 53 21.42 2.46 3.60
N LEU A 54 20.09 2.39 3.65
CA LEU A 54 19.25 2.67 4.81
C LEU A 54 19.41 4.11 5.32
N GLU A 55 19.39 5.06 4.38
CA GLU A 55 19.45 6.49 4.66
C GLU A 55 18.65 7.29 3.62
N TRP A 56 18.35 8.55 3.93
CA TRP A 56 17.78 9.46 2.94
C TRP A 56 18.75 9.61 1.76
N SER A 57 18.21 9.57 0.54
CA SER A 57 19.02 9.62 -0.67
C SER A 57 19.20 11.07 -1.11
N ASN A 58 20.44 11.58 -1.01
CA ASN A 58 20.79 12.93 -1.42
C ASN A 58 20.43 13.20 -2.89
N ASP A 59 20.66 12.23 -3.78
CA ASP A 59 20.34 12.37 -5.21
C ASP A 59 18.83 12.56 -5.43
N LEU A 60 17.99 11.80 -4.71
CA LEU A 60 16.54 11.87 -4.84
C LEU A 60 15.98 13.13 -4.17
N THR A 61 16.47 13.50 -2.98
CA THR A 61 16.05 14.72 -2.28
C THR A 61 16.44 15.97 -3.07
N GLU A 62 17.65 16.01 -3.65
CA GLU A 62 18.07 17.09 -4.57
C GLU A 62 17.18 17.15 -5.82
N PHE A 63 16.90 15.99 -6.44
CA PHE A 63 16.04 15.89 -7.62
C PHE A 63 14.63 16.42 -7.37
N PHE A 64 14.05 16.16 -6.19
CA PHE A 64 12.73 16.69 -5.81
C PHE A 64 12.78 18.08 -5.18
N HIS A 65 13.97 18.66 -5.00
CA HIS A 65 14.19 19.93 -4.30
C HIS A 65 13.65 19.93 -2.85
N ILE A 66 13.87 18.82 -2.15
CA ILE A 66 13.50 18.65 -0.73
C ILE A 66 14.75 18.80 0.14
N PRO A 67 14.81 19.78 1.05
CA PRO A 67 15.94 19.91 1.96
C PRO A 67 15.95 18.76 2.99
N GLU A 68 17.12 18.19 3.27
CA GLU A 68 17.23 17.11 4.27
C GLU A 68 16.81 17.54 5.68
N SER A 69 16.93 18.85 6.00
CA SER A 69 16.59 19.42 7.30
C SER A 69 15.12 19.24 7.71
N ILE A 70 14.22 19.03 6.75
CA ILE A 70 12.79 18.84 7.03
C ILE A 70 12.40 17.37 7.14
N LEU A 71 13.31 16.43 6.83
CA LEU A 71 13.02 15.00 6.84
C LEU A 71 13.12 14.43 8.26
N PRO A 72 12.23 13.49 8.65
CA PRO A 72 12.31 12.87 9.96
C PRO A 72 13.55 11.97 10.09
N GLU A 73 14.01 11.79 11.32
CA GLU A 73 14.97 10.72 11.64
C GLU A 73 14.33 9.35 11.36
N VAL A 74 15.05 8.49 10.63
CA VAL A 74 14.57 7.13 10.35
C VAL A 74 15.10 6.17 11.42
N VAL A 75 14.19 5.56 12.16
CA VAL A 75 14.47 4.63 13.26
C VAL A 75 14.10 3.19 12.90
N ASP A 76 14.50 2.26 13.76
CA ASP A 76 14.05 0.87 13.67
C ASP A 76 12.53 0.78 13.87
N SER A 77 11.89 -0.18 13.19
CA SER A 77 10.45 -0.47 13.33
C SER A 77 10.07 -0.92 14.74
N ALA A 78 11.01 -1.50 15.50
CA ALA A 78 10.82 -1.75 16.92
C ALA A 78 12.13 -1.60 17.70
N ALA A 79 12.09 -0.79 18.76
CA ALA A 79 13.13 -0.66 19.77
C ALA A 79 12.52 -0.15 21.10
N PRO A 80 13.18 -0.35 22.25
CA PRO A 80 12.73 0.25 23.50
C PRO A 80 12.70 1.77 23.39
N GLU A 81 11.55 2.37 23.75
CA GLU A 81 11.36 3.81 23.90
C GLU A 81 11.75 4.63 22.66
N LEU A 82 11.22 4.23 21.49
CA LEU A 82 11.37 5.03 20.27
C LEU A 82 10.84 6.45 20.45
N ALA A 83 9.82 6.67 21.27
CA ALA A 83 9.37 7.97 21.73
C ALA A 83 8.59 7.85 23.05
N ILE A 84 8.41 8.97 23.75
CA ILE A 84 7.37 9.11 24.77
C ILE A 84 6.22 9.90 24.17
N ILE A 85 5.02 9.34 24.23
CA ILE A 85 3.79 9.96 23.72
C ILE A 85 2.82 10.26 24.86
N ASP A 86 2.08 11.34 24.72
CA ASP A 86 1.01 11.76 25.62
C ASP A 86 -0.34 11.29 25.10
N ILE A 87 -0.99 10.42 25.86
CA ILE A 87 -2.37 10.00 25.63
C ILE A 87 -3.19 10.46 26.83
N SER A 88 -3.93 11.54 26.66
CA SER A 88 -4.82 12.11 27.68
C SER A 88 -4.10 12.40 29.01
N GLY A 89 -2.89 12.96 28.94
CA GLY A 89 -2.04 13.31 30.08
C GLY A 89 -1.16 12.16 30.60
N SER A 90 -1.33 10.94 30.08
CA SER A 90 -0.48 9.79 30.43
C SER A 90 0.71 9.70 29.49
N GLN A 91 1.92 9.62 30.05
CA GLN A 91 3.15 9.40 29.30
C GLN A 91 3.32 7.89 29.04
N ILE A 92 3.28 7.50 27.77
CA ILE A 92 3.34 6.10 27.34
C ILE A 92 4.54 5.92 26.41
N PRO A 93 5.37 4.89 26.61
CA PRO A 93 6.45 4.58 25.68
C PRO A 93 5.89 4.04 24.37
N LEU A 94 6.22 4.69 23.26
CA LEU A 94 6.05 4.18 21.91
C LEU A 94 7.26 3.29 21.58
N ASN A 95 7.01 2.00 21.35
CA ASN A 95 8.09 1.02 21.11
C ASN A 95 8.12 0.47 19.68
N SER A 96 7.12 0.78 18.86
CA SER A 96 7.03 0.23 17.50
C SER A 96 6.28 1.15 16.55
N ILE A 97 6.73 1.16 15.30
CA ILE A 97 6.19 1.93 14.19
C ILE A 97 6.33 1.03 12.95
N ALA A 98 5.28 0.92 12.13
CA ALA A 98 5.36 0.22 10.87
C ALA A 98 4.26 0.71 9.92
N GLY A 99 4.53 0.66 8.60
CA GLY A 99 3.51 0.81 7.57
C GLY A 99 2.44 -0.26 7.72
N ASP A 100 1.19 0.04 7.36
CA ASP A 100 0.03 -0.85 7.57
C ASP A 100 0.19 -2.22 6.91
N GLN A 101 0.69 -2.25 5.66
CA GLN A 101 0.87 -3.50 4.90
C GLN A 101 2.00 -4.35 5.48
N GLN A 102 3.10 -3.72 5.92
CA GLN A 102 4.22 -4.37 6.59
C GLN A 102 3.85 -4.86 7.99
N ALA A 103 3.09 -4.08 8.75
CA ALA A 103 2.51 -4.49 10.03
C ALA A 103 1.59 -5.70 9.85
N SER A 104 0.79 -5.72 8.79
CA SER A 104 -0.03 -6.88 8.42
C SER A 104 0.82 -8.10 8.06
N LEU A 105 1.89 -7.94 7.27
CA LEU A 105 2.84 -9.01 6.97
C LEU A 105 3.46 -9.59 8.24
N PHE A 106 3.89 -8.73 9.16
CA PHE A 106 4.41 -9.12 10.47
C PHE A 106 3.36 -9.83 11.33
N GLY A 107 2.14 -9.30 11.40
CA GLY A 107 1.02 -9.89 12.15
C GLY A 107 0.57 -11.26 11.63
N HIS A 108 0.78 -11.53 10.34
CA HIS A 108 0.58 -12.85 9.73
C HIS A 108 1.73 -13.84 10.01
N GLN A 109 2.72 -13.45 10.81
CA GLN A 109 3.90 -14.25 11.15
C GLN A 109 4.74 -14.66 9.92
N ALA A 110 4.74 -13.82 8.88
CA ALA A 110 5.49 -14.05 7.65
C ALA A 110 6.98 -13.74 7.82
N PHE A 111 7.64 -14.44 8.74
CA PHE A 111 9.00 -14.14 9.19
C PHE A 111 10.09 -14.77 8.32
N ARG A 112 9.76 -15.75 7.48
CA ARG A 112 10.71 -16.46 6.64
C ARG A 112 10.64 -15.94 5.20
N PRO A 113 11.78 -15.94 4.47
CA PRO A 113 11.76 -15.66 3.04
C PRO A 113 10.77 -16.59 2.31
N GLY A 114 9.91 -16.01 1.48
CA GLY A 114 8.84 -16.70 0.77
C GLY A 114 7.48 -16.65 1.49
N ASP A 115 7.45 -16.41 2.80
CA ASP A 115 6.18 -16.21 3.50
C ASP A 115 5.47 -14.99 2.90
N SER A 116 4.20 -15.18 2.54
CA SER A 116 3.41 -14.20 1.80
C SER A 116 2.03 -14.04 2.42
N LYS A 117 1.48 -12.82 2.28
CA LYS A 117 0.09 -12.53 2.63
C LYS A 117 -0.56 -11.74 1.53
N CYS A 118 -1.89 -11.79 1.47
CA CYS A 118 -2.70 -10.89 0.66
C CYS A 118 -3.79 -10.26 1.52
N THR A 119 -3.81 -8.94 1.60
CA THR A 119 -4.90 -8.20 2.27
C THR A 119 -5.94 -7.83 1.23
N TYR A 120 -7.19 -8.23 1.44
CA TYR A 120 -8.32 -7.90 0.57
C TYR A 120 -9.11 -6.73 1.16
N GLY A 121 -9.05 -5.57 0.48
CA GLY A 121 -9.73 -4.35 0.89
C GLY A 121 -10.30 -3.59 -0.31
N THR A 122 -10.32 -2.25 -0.26
CA THR A 122 -10.70 -1.42 -1.42
C THR A 122 -9.82 -1.73 -2.65
N GLY A 123 -8.51 -1.83 -2.40
CA GLY A 123 -7.56 -2.55 -3.25
C GLY A 123 -7.02 -3.77 -2.51
N SER A 124 -6.25 -4.61 -3.19
CA SER A 124 -5.58 -5.76 -2.59
C SER A 124 -4.08 -5.66 -2.74
N PHE A 125 -3.37 -6.06 -1.69
CA PHE A 125 -1.92 -5.94 -1.61
C PHE A 125 -1.31 -7.28 -1.23
N VAL A 126 -0.52 -7.84 -2.14
CA VAL A 126 0.27 -9.04 -1.91
C VAL A 126 1.65 -8.61 -1.46
N LEU A 127 2.07 -9.08 -0.30
CA LEU A 127 3.42 -8.85 0.22
C LEU A 127 4.10 -10.18 0.47
N THR A 128 5.36 -10.29 0.06
CA THR A 128 6.21 -11.47 0.25
C THR A 128 7.49 -11.07 0.94
N ASN A 129 7.82 -11.71 2.07
CA ASN A 129 9.10 -11.55 2.74
C ASN A 129 10.23 -12.09 1.86
N THR A 130 11.31 -11.33 1.72
CA THR A 130 12.47 -11.68 0.87
C THR A 130 13.77 -11.85 1.65
N GLY A 131 13.72 -11.77 2.98
CA GLY A 131 14.88 -11.90 3.85
C GLY A 131 15.65 -10.59 4.02
N ASN A 132 16.93 -10.71 4.33
CA ASN A 132 17.81 -9.60 4.72
C ASN A 132 18.66 -9.02 3.58
N HIS A 133 18.26 -9.29 2.33
CA HIS A 133 18.91 -8.76 1.14
C HIS A 133 17.87 -8.16 0.21
N VAL A 134 18.21 -7.06 -0.46
CA VAL A 134 17.35 -6.44 -1.47
C VAL A 134 17.17 -7.44 -2.63
N SER A 135 15.92 -7.81 -2.89
CA SER A 135 15.55 -8.79 -3.91
C SER A 135 14.57 -8.18 -4.89
N MET A 136 15.11 -7.54 -5.93
CA MET A 136 14.31 -6.90 -6.96
C MET A 136 13.57 -7.94 -7.82
N LYS A 137 12.26 -7.75 -7.98
CA LYS A 137 11.42 -8.52 -8.89
C LYS A 137 10.85 -7.58 -9.96
N THR A 138 10.92 -8.01 -11.21
CA THR A 138 10.39 -7.23 -12.33
C THR A 138 8.92 -6.93 -12.10
N ASN A 139 8.53 -5.68 -12.32
CA ASN A 139 7.15 -5.20 -12.19
C ASN A 139 6.52 -5.31 -10.80
N LEU A 140 7.29 -5.55 -9.75
CA LEU A 140 6.85 -5.42 -8.36
C LEU A 140 7.62 -4.29 -7.67
N LEU A 141 7.08 -3.83 -6.53
CA LEU A 141 7.79 -2.88 -5.68
C LEU A 141 8.67 -3.66 -4.70
N THR A 142 9.93 -3.27 -4.56
CA THR A 142 10.80 -3.75 -3.49
C THR A 142 10.82 -2.70 -2.38
N SER A 143 10.50 -3.12 -1.16
CA SER A 143 10.34 -2.25 0.02
C SER A 143 11.05 -2.86 1.22
N ILE A 144 11.15 -2.08 2.30
CA ILE A 144 11.56 -2.62 3.60
C ILE A 144 10.29 -3.10 4.33
N GLY A 145 10.35 -4.33 4.83
CA GLY A 145 9.35 -4.93 5.70
C GLY A 145 9.46 -4.37 7.12
N TRP A 146 10.61 -4.57 7.76
CA TRP A 146 10.88 -4.05 9.11
C TRP A 146 12.37 -4.10 9.43
N LYS A 147 12.75 -3.40 10.50
CA LYS A 147 14.06 -3.55 11.16
C LYS A 147 13.83 -3.57 12.68
N LEU A 148 14.40 -4.55 13.37
CA LEU A 148 14.11 -4.78 14.80
C LEU A 148 15.41 -4.79 15.61
N HIS A 149 15.48 -3.98 16.66
CA HIS A 149 16.56 -4.04 17.66
C HIS A 149 17.99 -4.05 17.09
N GLY A 150 18.27 -3.23 16.07
CA GLY A 150 19.56 -3.12 15.42
C GLY A 150 19.93 -4.28 14.49
N ASN A 151 19.06 -5.29 14.34
CA ASN A 151 19.27 -6.38 13.39
C ASN A 151 19.23 -5.87 11.94
N PRO A 152 19.76 -6.65 10.98
CA PRO A 152 19.61 -6.33 9.56
C PRO A 152 18.14 -6.12 9.18
N ALA A 153 17.89 -5.17 8.29
CA ALA A 153 16.56 -4.93 7.74
C ALA A 153 16.04 -6.17 6.99
N ILE A 154 14.76 -6.46 7.15
CA ILE A 154 14.04 -7.47 6.36
C ILE A 154 13.29 -6.75 5.26
N TYR A 155 13.46 -7.22 4.03
CA TYR A 155 12.86 -6.66 2.82
C TYR A 155 11.63 -7.46 2.40
N CYS A 156 10.75 -6.81 1.66
CA CYS A 156 9.61 -7.46 1.03
C CYS A 156 9.40 -6.98 -0.40
N ASN A 157 8.81 -7.86 -1.22
CA ASN A 157 8.23 -7.46 -2.49
C ASN A 157 6.73 -7.26 -2.33
N GLU A 158 6.20 -6.28 -3.03
CA GLU A 158 4.80 -5.91 -3.01
C GLU A 158 4.23 -5.81 -4.43
N GLY A 159 3.07 -6.41 -4.62
CA GLY A 159 2.21 -6.14 -5.76
C GLY A 159 0.86 -5.59 -5.30
N SER A 160 0.44 -4.50 -5.94
CA SER A 160 -0.79 -3.78 -5.60
C SER A 160 -1.83 -3.93 -6.72
N ALA A 161 -2.99 -4.48 -6.40
CA ALA A 161 -4.18 -4.48 -7.24
C ALA A 161 -5.15 -3.37 -6.77
N PHE A 162 -5.23 -2.27 -7.51
CA PHE A 162 -5.96 -1.07 -7.06
C PHE A 162 -7.47 -1.24 -6.99
N ASN A 163 -8.05 -2.01 -7.91
CA ASN A 163 -9.49 -2.21 -7.96
C ASN A 163 -9.82 -3.63 -7.52
N THR A 164 -10.19 -3.81 -6.25
CA THR A 164 -10.69 -5.11 -5.76
C THR A 164 -12.04 -4.92 -5.08
N GLY A 165 -12.09 -4.62 -3.78
CA GLY A 165 -13.35 -4.31 -3.09
C GLY A 165 -14.07 -3.09 -3.67
N SER A 166 -13.34 -2.15 -4.29
CA SER A 166 -13.94 -1.03 -5.04
C SER A 166 -14.76 -1.48 -6.25
N ILE A 167 -14.45 -2.61 -6.87
CA ILE A 167 -15.28 -3.19 -7.95
C ILE A 167 -16.65 -3.57 -7.40
N ILE A 168 -16.69 -4.26 -6.25
CA ILE A 168 -17.94 -4.72 -5.65
C ILE A 168 -18.78 -3.51 -5.21
N LYS A 169 -18.13 -2.47 -4.68
CA LYS A 169 -18.79 -1.18 -4.40
C LYS A 169 -19.34 -0.54 -5.67
N TRP A 170 -18.58 -0.51 -6.76
CA TRP A 170 -19.03 0.03 -8.05
C TRP A 170 -20.23 -0.75 -8.61
N ILE A 171 -20.22 -2.09 -8.52
CA ILE A 171 -21.34 -2.94 -8.94
C ILE A 171 -22.60 -2.63 -8.13
N ARG A 172 -22.46 -2.42 -6.82
CA ARG A 172 -23.56 -2.08 -5.92
C ARG A 172 -24.08 -0.66 -6.16
N ASP A 173 -23.20 0.33 -6.15
CA ASP A 173 -23.59 1.74 -6.11
C ASP A 173 -23.92 2.29 -7.50
N ASN A 174 -23.14 1.91 -8.52
CA ASN A 174 -23.24 2.49 -9.86
C ASN A 174 -24.03 1.60 -10.81
N LEU A 175 -23.78 0.28 -10.83
CA LEU A 175 -24.55 -0.64 -11.68
C LEU A 175 -25.83 -1.15 -11.02
N GLN A 176 -25.93 -1.04 -9.70
CA GLN A 176 -27.10 -1.45 -8.91
C GLN A 176 -27.52 -2.90 -9.15
N LEU A 177 -26.54 -3.79 -9.39
CA LEU A 177 -26.82 -5.22 -9.63
C LEU A 177 -27.03 -6.01 -8.33
N ILE A 178 -26.57 -5.47 -7.20
CA ILE A 178 -26.70 -6.06 -5.87
C ILE A 178 -27.07 -4.96 -4.87
N GLY A 179 -27.83 -5.32 -3.83
CA GLY A 179 -28.29 -4.36 -2.81
C GLY A 179 -27.26 -4.09 -1.71
N SER A 180 -26.29 -4.98 -1.51
CA SER A 180 -25.19 -4.83 -0.56
C SER A 180 -23.93 -5.51 -1.08
N SER A 181 -22.77 -5.23 -0.46
CA SER A 181 -21.52 -5.88 -0.87
C SER A 181 -21.52 -7.37 -0.56
N GLU A 182 -22.15 -7.76 0.55
CA GLU A 182 -22.28 -9.14 1.03
C GLU A 182 -23.14 -9.98 0.06
N ALA A 183 -24.14 -9.37 -0.56
CA ALA A 183 -24.98 -10.02 -1.56
C ALA A 183 -24.22 -10.42 -2.84
N SER A 184 -22.96 -10.00 -3.01
CA SER A 184 -22.13 -10.43 -4.14
C SER A 184 -21.83 -11.93 -4.13
N GLU A 185 -21.68 -12.55 -2.95
CA GLU A 185 -21.43 -13.99 -2.81
C GLU A 185 -22.65 -14.80 -3.30
N ASP A 186 -23.84 -14.49 -2.76
CA ASP A 186 -25.09 -15.14 -3.17
C ASP A 186 -25.38 -14.96 -4.67
N ALA A 187 -25.07 -13.78 -5.21
CA ALA A 187 -25.21 -13.50 -6.64
C ALA A 187 -24.25 -14.36 -7.47
N ALA A 188 -22.99 -14.48 -7.06
CA ALA A 188 -22.01 -15.30 -7.76
C ALA A 188 -22.33 -16.80 -7.70
N MET A 189 -22.88 -17.28 -6.59
CA MET A 189 -23.33 -18.67 -6.46
C MET A 189 -24.52 -19.02 -7.36
N LYS A 190 -25.28 -18.02 -7.83
CA LYS A 190 -26.40 -18.19 -8.77
C LYS A 190 -25.97 -18.09 -10.24
N SER A 191 -24.74 -17.67 -10.51
CA SER A 191 -24.21 -17.54 -11.87
C SER A 191 -23.97 -18.92 -12.52
N SER A 192 -24.08 -18.97 -13.85
CA SER A 192 -23.73 -20.17 -14.61
C SER A 192 -22.24 -20.49 -14.46
N PRO A 193 -21.84 -21.74 -14.18
CA PRO A 193 -20.43 -22.14 -14.18
C PRO A 193 -19.69 -21.86 -15.50
N ASP A 194 -20.41 -21.85 -16.62
CA ASP A 194 -19.86 -21.68 -17.97
C ASP A 194 -20.21 -20.29 -18.57
N HIS A 195 -20.32 -19.27 -17.72
CA HIS A 195 -20.75 -17.93 -18.17
C HIS A 195 -19.80 -17.27 -19.19
N GLY A 196 -18.53 -17.69 -19.26
CA GLY A 196 -17.57 -17.31 -20.30
C GLY A 196 -17.14 -15.84 -20.29
N LEU A 197 -17.47 -15.10 -19.22
CA LEU A 197 -17.11 -13.69 -19.10
C LEU A 197 -15.71 -13.54 -18.51
N ILE A 198 -14.95 -12.59 -19.05
CA ILE A 198 -13.70 -12.13 -18.44
C ILE A 198 -13.83 -10.64 -18.18
N PHE A 199 -13.70 -10.25 -16.91
CA PHE A 199 -13.64 -8.84 -16.54
C PHE A 199 -12.20 -8.44 -16.25
N VAL A 200 -11.73 -7.40 -16.94
CA VAL A 200 -10.48 -6.70 -16.62
C VAL A 200 -10.82 -5.53 -15.70
N PRO A 201 -10.48 -5.57 -14.40
CA PRO A 201 -10.99 -4.63 -13.43
C PRO A 201 -10.11 -3.37 -13.34
N ALA A 202 -10.05 -2.62 -14.44
CA ALA A 202 -9.18 -1.44 -14.56
C ALA A 202 -9.97 -0.12 -14.43
N LEU A 203 -10.89 -0.01 -13.46
CA LEU A 203 -11.71 1.21 -13.28
C LEU A 203 -10.85 2.48 -13.09
N SER A 204 -9.70 2.34 -12.44
CA SER A 204 -8.70 3.41 -12.23
C SER A 204 -7.33 3.09 -12.86
N GLY A 205 -7.29 2.23 -13.88
CA GLY A 205 -6.06 1.65 -14.43
C GLY A 205 -5.67 0.33 -13.77
N LEU A 206 -4.55 -0.25 -14.22
CA LEU A 206 -3.98 -1.49 -13.68
C LEU A 206 -2.71 -1.19 -12.89
N GLY A 207 -2.64 -1.73 -11.67
CA GLY A 207 -1.43 -1.77 -10.86
C GLY A 207 -0.51 -2.91 -11.28
N ALA A 208 0.20 -3.49 -10.31
CA ALA A 208 1.12 -4.60 -10.56
C ALA A 208 0.42 -5.81 -11.21
N PRO A 209 1.11 -6.59 -12.05
CA PRO A 209 2.44 -6.35 -12.62
C PRO A 209 2.43 -5.48 -13.90
N PHE A 210 1.32 -4.84 -14.26
CA PHE A 210 1.17 -4.20 -15.58
C PHE A 210 1.53 -2.72 -15.57
N TRP A 211 1.26 -2.02 -14.46
CA TRP A 211 1.53 -0.59 -14.29
C TRP A 211 1.03 0.24 -15.48
N LEU A 212 -0.26 0.10 -15.79
CA LEU A 212 -0.91 0.71 -16.94
C LEU A 212 -2.05 1.64 -16.49
N PRO A 213 -1.77 2.93 -16.19
CA PRO A 213 -2.77 3.90 -15.74
C PRO A 213 -3.85 4.23 -16.79
N SER A 214 -3.54 4.02 -18.07
CA SER A 214 -4.47 4.25 -19.18
C SER A 214 -5.47 3.10 -19.38
N ALA A 215 -5.27 1.94 -18.76
CA ALA A 215 -6.19 0.81 -18.84
C ALA A 215 -7.58 1.18 -18.29
N ARG A 216 -8.63 0.60 -18.85
CA ARG A 216 -10.02 0.84 -18.44
C ARG A 216 -10.78 -0.47 -18.22
N GLY A 217 -11.77 -0.42 -17.33
CA GLY A 217 -12.63 -1.55 -17.04
C GLY A 217 -13.25 -2.10 -18.31
N THR A 218 -13.03 -3.39 -18.59
CA THR A 218 -13.47 -4.02 -19.85
C THR A 218 -14.01 -5.42 -19.58
N ILE A 219 -15.21 -5.71 -20.07
CA ILE A 219 -15.83 -7.04 -19.97
C ILE A 219 -15.86 -7.67 -21.36
N PHE A 220 -15.31 -8.87 -21.48
CA PHE A 220 -15.33 -9.70 -22.69
C PHE A 220 -16.29 -10.88 -22.51
N GLY A 221 -16.77 -11.42 -23.64
CA GLY A 221 -17.55 -12.68 -23.66
C GLY A 221 -19.05 -12.52 -23.46
N ILE A 222 -19.60 -11.30 -23.50
CA ILE A 222 -21.05 -11.08 -23.36
C ILE A 222 -21.81 -11.77 -24.50
N THR A 223 -22.86 -12.52 -24.13
CA THR A 223 -23.80 -13.16 -25.06
C THR A 223 -25.23 -12.81 -24.71
N GLY A 224 -26.20 -13.20 -25.55
CA GLY A 224 -27.63 -13.02 -25.24
C GLY A 224 -28.15 -13.81 -24.02
N LYS A 225 -27.34 -14.72 -23.47
CA LYS A 225 -27.67 -15.48 -22.24
C LYS A 225 -27.07 -14.88 -20.97
N THR A 226 -26.19 -13.88 -21.09
CA THR A 226 -25.49 -13.28 -19.95
C THR A 226 -26.49 -12.67 -18.96
N SER A 227 -26.39 -13.08 -17.70
CA SER A 227 -27.21 -12.58 -16.60
C SER A 227 -26.46 -11.55 -15.75
N THR A 228 -27.19 -10.85 -14.88
CA THR A 228 -26.58 -9.97 -13.88
C THR A 228 -25.72 -10.75 -12.87
N TYR A 229 -26.10 -11.98 -12.53
CA TYR A 229 -25.32 -12.88 -11.68
C TYR A 229 -23.96 -13.19 -12.29
N ASP A 230 -23.90 -13.41 -13.60
CA ASP A 230 -22.65 -13.68 -14.31
C ASP A 230 -21.71 -12.46 -14.29
N LEU A 231 -22.26 -11.25 -14.41
CA LEU A 231 -21.48 -10.02 -14.30
C LEU A 231 -20.86 -9.89 -12.89
N VAL A 232 -21.65 -10.14 -11.84
CA VAL A 232 -21.15 -10.11 -10.44
C VAL A 232 -20.08 -11.17 -10.21
N ARG A 233 -20.29 -12.40 -10.69
CA ARG A 233 -19.30 -13.47 -10.59
C ARG A 233 -18.01 -13.13 -11.31
N SER A 234 -18.09 -12.63 -12.55
CA SER A 234 -16.91 -12.24 -13.33
C SER A 234 -16.08 -11.16 -12.63
N ALA A 235 -16.73 -10.29 -11.85
CA ALA A 235 -16.04 -9.31 -11.03
C ALA A 235 -15.28 -9.92 -9.85
N LEU A 236 -15.86 -10.87 -9.13
CA LEU A 236 -15.14 -11.58 -8.07
C LEU A 236 -13.98 -12.41 -8.65
N GLU A 237 -14.20 -13.12 -9.75
CA GLU A 237 -13.16 -13.88 -10.45
C GLU A 237 -12.02 -12.97 -10.93
N SER A 238 -12.35 -11.77 -11.42
CA SER A 238 -11.34 -10.79 -11.84
C SER A 238 -10.38 -10.44 -10.71
N ILE A 239 -10.86 -10.33 -9.47
CA ILE A 239 -10.01 -10.07 -8.30
C ILE A 239 -9.03 -11.23 -8.11
N ALA A 240 -9.50 -12.48 -8.16
CA ALA A 240 -8.65 -13.65 -8.03
C ALA A 240 -7.60 -13.72 -9.14
N PHE A 241 -7.96 -13.43 -10.40
CA PHE A 241 -7.01 -13.36 -11.51
C PHE A 241 -5.96 -12.26 -11.28
N ARG A 242 -6.36 -11.09 -10.78
CA ARG A 242 -5.40 -10.02 -10.43
C ARG A 242 -4.39 -10.45 -9.37
N ILE A 243 -4.83 -11.20 -8.36
CA ILE A 243 -3.92 -11.72 -7.33
C ILE A 243 -3.00 -12.79 -7.91
N LYS A 244 -3.53 -13.67 -8.77
CA LYS A 244 -2.71 -14.66 -9.48
C LYS A 244 -1.62 -14.00 -10.32
N ASP A 245 -1.96 -12.97 -11.10
CA ASP A 245 -1.02 -12.22 -11.93
C ASP A 245 0.13 -11.60 -11.11
N ILE A 246 -0.09 -11.30 -9.82
CA ILE A 246 0.92 -10.73 -8.93
C ILE A 246 1.82 -11.83 -8.32
N ILE A 247 1.27 -13.02 -8.11
CA ILE A 247 1.97 -14.16 -7.50
C ILE A 247 2.87 -14.87 -8.51
N ASP A 248 2.40 -15.02 -9.75
CA ASP A 248 3.12 -15.67 -10.85
C ASP A 248 4.30 -14.82 -11.37
#